data_AF-A0A3D5NRM4-F1
#
_entry.id   AF-A0A3D5NRM4-F1
#
_cell.length_a   1.000
_cell.length_b   1.000
_cell.length_c   1.000
_cell.angle_alpha   90.00
_cell.angle_beta   90.00
_cell.angle_gamma   90.00
#
_symmetry.space_group_name_H-M   'P 1'
#
loop_
_entity.id
_entity.type
_entity.pdbx_description
1 polymer ?
#
loop_
_entity_poly.entity_id
_entity_poly.type
_entity_poly.pdbx_seq_one_letter_code
_entity_poly.pdbx_strand_id
1 'polypeptide(L)'
;MIDVDLPMMKERRYIYIHDLAVLTRFRQNGIATEMLSYVADYARKIGATKIELAVHLFNTDALRLYEQNGFRPRAVRMERDV
;
A
#
# COMPACT_ATOMS: atom_id res chain seq x y z
N MET A 1 28.80 -6.05 19.52
CA MET A 1 27.40 -6.21 19.06
C MET A 1 27.11 -4.99 18.22
N ILE A 2 26.90 -5.14 16.91
CA ILE A 2 26.62 -3.99 16.05
C ILE A 2 25.17 -3.58 16.34
N ASP A 3 24.98 -2.37 16.83
CA ASP A 3 23.66 -1.79 16.99
C ASP A 3 23.17 -1.37 15.59
N VAL A 4 22.17 -2.07 15.07
CA VAL A 4 21.66 -1.88 13.71
C VAL A 4 20.38 -1.04 13.78
N ASP A 5 20.53 0.29 13.83
CA ASP A 5 19.38 1.23 13.74
C ASP A 5 18.97 1.44 12.28
N LEU A 6 18.48 0.37 11.65
CA LEU A 6 17.91 0.42 10.31
C LEU A 6 16.39 0.59 10.39
N PRO A 7 15.79 1.58 9.70
CA PRO A 7 14.34 1.82 9.72
C PRO A 7 13.48 0.60 9.33
N MET A 8 14.04 -0.34 8.57
CA MET A 8 13.37 -1.58 8.15
C MET A 8 13.36 -2.68 9.21
N MET A 9 14.24 -2.62 10.21
CA MET A 9 14.38 -3.63 11.25
C MET A 9 13.59 -3.30 12.53
N LYS A 10 12.93 -2.13 12.56
CA LYS A 10 12.03 -1.73 13.65
C LYS A 10 10.76 -2.59 13.61
N GLU A 11 10.32 -3.08 14.77
CA GLU A 11 9.06 -3.79 14.90
C GLU A 11 7.89 -2.88 14.50
N ARG A 12 6.99 -3.40 13.67
CA ARG A 12 5.89 -2.62 13.09
C ARG A 12 4.64 -3.49 13.00
N ARG A 13 3.51 -2.92 13.41
CA ARG A 13 2.19 -3.49 13.20
C ARG A 13 1.51 -2.79 12.04
N TYR A 14 1.25 -3.51 10.95
CA TYR A 14 0.67 -2.96 9.73
C TYR A 14 -0.27 -3.96 9.09
N ILE A 15 -1.16 -3.47 8.22
CA ILE A 15 -1.94 -4.30 7.30
C ILE A 15 -1.18 -4.36 5.97
N TYR A 16 -1.04 -5.56 5.41
CA TYR A 16 -0.55 -5.74 4.06
C TYR A 16 -1.73 -6.09 3.14
N ILE A 17 -1.94 -5.29 2.10
CA ILE A 17 -2.91 -5.60 1.05
C ILE A 17 -2.17 -6.43 -0.01
N HIS A 18 -2.52 -7.71 -0.10
CA HIS A 18 -2.00 -8.59 -1.15
C HIS A 18 -2.57 -8.22 -2.52
N ASP A 19 -3.89 -8.10 -2.59
CA ASP A 19 -4.62 -7.80 -3.83
C ASP A 19 -5.80 -6.87 -3.55
N LEU A 20 -6.02 -5.93 -4.45
CA LEU A 20 -7.17 -5.03 -4.47
C LEU A 20 -7.58 -4.81 -5.93
N ALA A 21 -8.81 -5.20 -6.26
CA ALA A 21 -9.31 -5.08 -7.62
C ALA A 21 -10.79 -4.71 -7.64
N VAL A 22 -11.17 -3.94 -8.65
CA VAL A 22 -12.57 -3.66 -9.00
C VAL A 22 -12.79 -4.17 -10.42
N LEU A 23 -13.83 -4.98 -10.61
CA LEU A 23 -14.23 -5.46 -11.93
C LEU A 23 -14.46 -4.26 -12.86
N THR A 24 -14.04 -4.38 -14.12
CA THR A 24 -14.03 -3.27 -15.09
C THR A 24 -15.36 -2.53 -15.18
N ARG A 25 -16.49 -3.26 -15.18
CA ARG A 25 -17.85 -2.69 -15.24
C ARG A 25 -18.26 -1.83 -14.03
N PHE A 26 -17.51 -1.87 -12.94
CA PHE A 26 -17.79 -1.12 -11.71
C PHE A 26 -16.72 -0.06 -11.39
N ARG A 27 -15.71 0.11 -12.24
CA ARG A 27 -14.64 1.11 -12.03
C ARG A 27 -15.17 2.54 -12.14
N GLN A 28 -14.36 3.50 -11.66
CA GLN A 28 -14.67 4.94 -11.68
C GLN A 28 -15.91 5.36 -10.87
N ASN A 29 -16.40 4.50 -9.98
CA ASN A 29 -17.51 4.77 -9.05
C ASN A 29 -17.05 4.90 -7.59
N GLY A 30 -15.77 5.18 -7.32
CA GLY A 30 -15.26 5.37 -5.96
C GLY A 30 -15.08 4.09 -5.11
N ILE A 31 -15.48 2.92 -5.59
CA ILE A 31 -15.44 1.64 -4.85
C ILE A 31 -14.06 1.34 -4.26
N ALA A 32 -12.98 1.55 -5.03
CA ALA A 32 -11.63 1.28 -4.53
C ALA A 32 -11.21 2.22 -3.40
N THR A 33 -11.61 3.49 -3.46
CA THR A 33 -11.43 4.47 -2.38
C THR A 33 -12.20 4.06 -1.13
N GLU A 34 -13.44 3.59 -1.28
CA GLU A 34 -14.25 3.12 -0.15
C GLU A 34 -13.61 1.89 0.52
N MET A 35 -13.11 0.93 -0.27
CA MET A 35 -12.36 -0.21 0.25
C MET A 35 -11.10 0.23 1.02
N LEU A 36 -10.32 1.17 0.49
CA LEU A 36 -9.13 1.69 1.17
C LEU A 36 -9.48 2.44 2.47
N SER A 37 -10.58 3.21 2.47
CA SER A 37 -11.09 3.88 3.67
C SER A 37 -11.46 2.86 4.75
N TYR A 38 -12.18 1.80 4.39
CA TYR A 38 -12.51 0.72 5.30
C TYR A 38 -11.26 0.06 5.90
N VAL A 39 -10.25 -0.23 5.07
CA VAL A 39 -8.98 -0.80 5.54
C VAL A 39 -8.27 0.14 6.51
N ALA A 40 -8.30 1.46 6.27
CA ALA A 40 -7.74 2.46 7.18
C ALA A 40 -8.45 2.48 8.53
N ASP A 41 -9.78 2.43 8.54
CA ASP A 41 -10.55 2.37 9.79
C ASP A 41 -10.29 1.07 10.54
N TYR A 42 -10.22 -0.05 9.83
CA TYR A 42 -9.88 -1.34 10.41
C TYR A 42 -8.47 -1.36 10.98
N ALA A 43 -7.48 -0.78 10.27
CA ALA A 43 -6.10 -0.65 10.76
C ALA A 43 -6.05 0.09 12.10
N ARG A 44 -6.76 1.22 12.22
CA ARG A 44 -6.86 1.97 13.48
C ARG A 44 -7.49 1.13 14.58
N LYS A 45 -8.58 0.42 14.29
CA LYS A 45 -9.29 -0.43 15.25
C LYS A 45 -8.41 -1.53 15.84
N ILE A 46 -7.52 -2.12 15.04
CA ILE A 46 -6.62 -3.18 15.50
C ILE A 46 -5.28 -2.63 16.01
N GLY A 47 -5.08 -1.31 16.10
CA GLY A 47 -3.81 -0.72 16.55
C GLY A 47 -2.65 -0.89 15.55
N ALA A 48 -2.94 -1.12 14.27
CA ALA A 48 -1.95 -1.05 13.22
C ALA A 48 -1.65 0.43 12.88
N THR A 49 -0.39 0.75 12.61
CA THR A 49 0.06 2.13 12.39
C THR A 49 0.30 2.46 10.92
N LYS A 50 0.27 1.46 10.04
CA LYS A 50 0.52 1.58 8.60
C LYS A 50 -0.34 0.60 7.79
N ILE A 51 -0.54 0.94 6.52
CA ILE A 51 -1.03 0.04 5.48
C ILE A 51 0.04 0.00 4.39
N GLU A 52 0.36 -1.20 3.92
CA GLU A 52 1.37 -1.42 2.89
C GLU A 52 0.82 -2.30 1.76
N LEU A 53 1.37 -2.08 0.57
CA LEU A 53 1.08 -2.85 -0.62
C LEU A 53 2.26 -2.75 -1.58
N ALA A 54 2.35 -3.70 -2.51
CA ALA A 54 3.20 -3.57 -3.69
C ALA A 54 2.33 -3.16 -4.89
N VAL A 55 2.88 -2.32 -5.75
CA VAL A 55 2.25 -1.92 -7.01
C VAL A 55 3.32 -1.86 -8.09
N HIS A 56 3.00 -2.36 -9.28
CA HIS A 56 3.88 -2.27 -10.42
C HIS A 56 3.86 -0.85 -11.02
N LEU A 57 5.02 -0.34 -11.43
CA LEU A 57 5.14 1.03 -11.96
C LEU A 57 4.35 1.28 -13.25
N PHE A 58 4.08 0.23 -14.04
CA PHE A 58 3.22 0.34 -15.23
C PHE A 58 1.73 0.53 -14.88
N ASN A 59 1.32 0.26 -13.63
CA ASN A 59 -0.07 0.36 -13.19
C ASN A 59 -0.36 1.79 -12.68
N THR A 60 -0.36 2.74 -13.62
CA THR A 60 -0.51 4.18 -13.34
C THR A 60 -1.85 4.53 -12.67
N ASP A 61 -2.93 3.84 -13.04
CA ASP A 61 -4.25 4.02 -12.41
C ASP A 61 -4.22 3.66 -10.93
N ALA A 62 -3.63 2.51 -10.58
CA ALA A 62 -3.50 2.09 -9.18
C ALA A 62 -2.55 3.01 -8.40
N LEU A 63 -1.42 3.42 -8.99
CA LEU A 63 -0.51 4.40 -8.40
C LEU A 63 -1.25 5.68 -8.03
N ARG A 64 -2.00 6.26 -8.98
CA ARG A 64 -2.78 7.48 -8.75
C ARG A 64 -3.83 7.28 -7.66
N LEU A 65 -4.55 6.16 -7.66
CA LEU A 65 -5.51 5.82 -6.62
C LEU A 65 -4.84 5.80 -5.23
N TYR A 66 -3.70 5.11 -5.10
CA TYR A 66 -3.00 4.98 -3.83
C TYR A 66 -2.46 6.33 -3.35
N GLU A 67 -1.84 7.12 -4.23
CA GLU A 67 -1.36 8.47 -3.89
C GLU A 67 -2.49 9.40 -3.42
N GLN A 68 -3.64 9.37 -4.12
CA GLN A 68 -4.84 10.12 -3.72
C GLN A 68 -5.39 9.68 -2.36
N ASN A 69 -5.15 8.42 -1.97
CA ASN A 69 -5.50 7.86 -0.66
C ASN A 69 -4.36 7.94 0.37
N GLY A 70 -3.32 8.76 0.11
CA GLY A 70 -2.28 9.08 1.08
C GLY A 70 -1.14 8.07 1.19
N PHE A 71 -1.07 7.08 0.30
CA PHE A 71 0.08 6.20 0.19
C PHE A 71 1.28 6.96 -0.38
N ARG A 72 2.49 6.54 0.03
CA ARG A 72 3.76 7.09 -0.48
C ARG A 72 4.73 5.94 -0.75
N PRO A 73 5.60 6.05 -1.77
CA PRO A 73 6.63 5.04 -2.00
C PRO A 73 7.51 4.84 -0.76
N ARG A 74 7.70 3.58 -0.37
CA ARG A 74 8.59 3.18 0.75
C ARG A 74 9.87 2.51 0.26
N ALA A 75 9.76 1.72 -0.81
CA ALA A 75 10.87 1.03 -1.46
C ALA A 75 10.54 0.89 -2.95
N VAL A 76 11.59 0.79 -3.77
CA VAL A 76 11.48 0.55 -5.21
C VAL A 76 12.23 -0.73 -5.52
N ARG A 77 11.58 -1.67 -6.22
CA ARG A 77 12.24 -2.83 -6.80
C ARG A 77 12.81 -2.42 -8.16
N MET A 78 14.09 -2.65 -8.36
CA MET A 78 14.81 -2.29 -9.58
C MET A 78 15.23 -3.54 -10.34
N GLU A 79 15.28 -3.44 -11.67
CA GLU A 79 15.80 -4.47 -12.58
C GLU A 79 16.63 -3.81 -13.68
N ARG A 80 17.51 -4.59 -14.33
CA ARG A 80 18.25 -4.17 -15.52
C ARG A 80 18.23 -5.31 -16.53
N ASP A 81 18.18 -4.99 -17.81
CA ASP A 81 18.46 -5.94 -18.86
C ASP A 81 19.93 -6.40 -18.79
N VAL A 82 20.20 -7.61 -19.25
CA VAL A 82 21.55 -8.22 -19.31
C VAL A 82 22.00 -8.33 -20.75
#